data_AF-A0A1G7WJ66-F1
#
_entry.id   AF-A0A1G7WJ66-F1
#
_cell.length_a   1.000
_cell.length_b   1.000
_cell.length_c   1.000
_cell.angle_alpha   90.00
_cell.angle_beta   90.00
_cell.angle_gamma   90.00
#
_symmetry.space_group_name_H-M   'P 1'
#
loop_
_entity.id
_entity.type
_entity.pdbx_description
1 polymer ?
#
loop_
_entity_poly.entity_id
_entity_poly.type
_entity_poly.pdbx_seq_one_letter_code
_entity_poly.pdbx_strand_id
1 'polypeptide(L)'
;MPSAANPPHECTVFFLPGLGLDAASAGAIAAAADPRLRVVGIDLLDRGRAASVDDLADTALERIAAEADGGPFLVCGHSLGGKVAARVMTRVLAGTEPVFGLMGAVLLAPSPPTPEPMPDDKRADMLATAQGEHLSRADAEAFVAANVAAPLAADLHDAAIDAVVRQPASAWRDWLTAGSLEDATRLVGVLDLPVVVLAGEDDEALGADAQPDLVTDVYPRARVERMPGVGHLLPYEAPERVAAVLAETWQAIRAAAPVVPPEWGRVIASSRVDVAVRRTLAQRALVDDRDRAPRTLNRAQVETLRALAALLVPQGEGGTIDLAVRIDDMLAEGGTDGWRPVGSPADPVAYGLGLDAIAAVWPSEVTAQRSLIVRLITDGIDAAGLGTDGIRSWFEDARNDLLRMWLAHPASLARIGFDGFAVGGTGPRPAGWATIATGERETWEPSELGQTVVEDAA
;
A
#
# COMPACT_ATOMS: atom_id res chain seq x y z
N MET A 1 9.44 -4.48 -37.17
CA MET A 1 9.65 -5.62 -36.26
C MET A 1 9.80 -5.01 -34.88
N PRO A 2 8.75 -4.98 -34.05
CA PRO A 2 8.91 -4.55 -32.66
C PRO A 2 9.87 -5.53 -32.00
N SER A 3 10.91 -4.98 -31.37
CA SER A 3 11.83 -5.72 -30.51
C SER A 3 11.05 -6.59 -29.55
N ALA A 4 11.55 -7.79 -29.24
CA ALA A 4 11.08 -8.60 -28.13
C ALA A 4 11.35 -7.81 -26.83
N ALA A 5 10.47 -6.86 -26.53
CA ALA A 5 10.45 -6.16 -25.26
C ALA A 5 10.13 -7.22 -24.20
N ASN A 6 10.93 -7.25 -23.13
CA ASN A 6 10.51 -7.93 -21.91
C ASN A 6 9.06 -7.56 -21.61
N PRO A 7 8.22 -8.52 -21.16
CA PRO A 7 6.88 -8.16 -20.72
C PRO A 7 6.99 -7.01 -19.71
N PRO A 8 6.14 -5.97 -19.80
CA PRO A 8 6.19 -4.87 -18.85
C PRO A 8 5.99 -5.43 -17.43
N HIS A 9 6.78 -4.94 -16.47
CA HIS A 9 6.59 -5.30 -15.07
C HIS A 9 5.19 -4.87 -14.61
N GLU A 10 4.61 -5.62 -13.67
CA GLU A 10 3.29 -5.31 -13.12
C GLU A 10 3.37 -4.38 -11.92
N CYS A 11 4.46 -4.43 -11.14
CA CYS A 11 4.65 -3.64 -9.93
C CYS A 11 6.12 -3.20 -9.78
N THR A 12 6.34 -1.97 -9.34
CA THR A 12 7.68 -1.50 -8.94
C THR A 12 7.90 -1.78 -7.45
N VAL A 13 9.12 -2.14 -7.05
CA VAL A 13 9.52 -2.23 -5.64
C VAL A 13 10.62 -1.21 -5.40
N PHE A 14 10.36 -0.22 -4.56
CA PHE A 14 11.37 0.77 -4.17
C PHE A 14 12.09 0.30 -2.91
N PHE A 15 13.36 -0.09 -3.06
CA PHE A 15 14.19 -0.56 -1.96
C PHE A 15 14.90 0.60 -1.28
N LEU A 16 14.67 0.76 0.02
CA LEU A 16 15.30 1.76 0.88
C LEU A 16 16.34 1.06 1.79
N PRO A 17 17.65 1.29 1.58
CA PRO A 17 18.72 0.61 2.31
C PRO A 17 18.80 0.99 3.79
N GLY A 18 19.42 0.11 4.58
CA GLY A 18 19.79 0.35 5.96
C GLY A 18 21.10 1.14 6.13
N LEU A 19 21.51 1.36 7.38
CA LEU A 19 22.80 1.96 7.68
C LEU A 19 23.94 1.04 7.22
N GLY A 20 24.91 1.59 6.48
CA GLY A 20 26.03 0.86 5.90
C GLY A 20 25.72 0.22 4.54
N LEU A 21 24.52 0.45 4.01
CA LEU A 21 24.05 -0.09 2.73
C LEU A 21 23.75 1.06 1.76
N ASP A 22 23.59 0.72 0.49
CA ASP A 22 23.29 1.69 -0.57
C ASP A 22 22.28 1.11 -1.57
N ALA A 23 21.99 1.86 -2.63
CA ALA A 23 21.08 1.40 -3.69
C ALA A 23 21.50 0.05 -4.31
N ALA A 24 22.80 -0.25 -4.37
CA ALA A 24 23.30 -1.49 -4.97
C ALA A 24 23.01 -2.73 -4.10
N SER A 25 22.70 -2.55 -2.81
CA SER A 25 22.25 -3.63 -1.92
C SER A 25 20.94 -4.28 -2.39
N ALA A 26 20.17 -3.62 -3.26
CA ALA A 26 18.99 -4.22 -3.91
C ALA A 26 19.35 -5.22 -5.02
N GLY A 27 20.61 -5.26 -5.47
CA GLY A 27 21.01 -5.97 -6.70
C GLY A 27 20.75 -7.47 -6.67
N ALA A 28 21.09 -8.14 -5.57
CA ALA A 28 20.86 -9.58 -5.43
C ALA A 28 19.36 -9.91 -5.34
N ILE A 29 18.56 -9.08 -4.65
CA ILE A 29 17.11 -9.20 -4.61
C ILE A 29 16.53 -9.02 -6.01
N ALA A 30 16.98 -8.00 -6.75
CA ALA A 30 16.53 -7.72 -8.12
C ALA A 30 16.86 -8.87 -9.09
N ALA A 31 18.02 -9.50 -8.94
CA ALA A 31 18.43 -10.64 -9.75
C ALA A 31 17.57 -11.90 -9.48
N ALA A 32 17.06 -12.05 -8.26
CA ALA A 32 16.19 -13.15 -7.85
C ALA A 32 14.68 -12.84 -7.99
N ALA A 33 14.31 -11.60 -8.33
CA ALA A 33 12.92 -11.16 -8.35
C ALA A 33 12.08 -11.84 -9.45
N ASP A 34 10.80 -12.06 -9.15
CA ASP A 34 9.80 -12.42 -10.15
C ASP A 34 9.82 -11.37 -11.28
N PRO A 35 9.81 -11.76 -12.58
CA PRO A 35 9.86 -10.82 -13.70
C PRO A 35 8.72 -9.78 -13.73
N ARG A 36 7.63 -10.02 -13.00
CA ARG A 36 6.54 -9.05 -12.82
C ARG A 36 6.90 -7.92 -11.86
N LEU A 37 7.99 -8.04 -11.12
CA LEU A 37 8.47 -7.03 -10.18
C LEU A 37 9.71 -6.32 -10.75
N ARG A 38 9.68 -5.00 -10.76
CA ARG A 38 10.85 -4.15 -11.03
C ARG A 38 11.40 -3.63 -9.72
N VAL A 39 12.53 -4.18 -9.26
CA VAL A 39 13.18 -3.71 -8.03
C VAL A 39 14.13 -2.55 -8.34
N VAL A 40 13.96 -1.44 -7.64
CA VAL A 40 14.74 -0.20 -7.80
C VAL A 40 15.35 0.17 -6.44
N GLY A 41 16.68 0.14 -6.36
CA GLY A 41 17.40 0.62 -5.17
C GLY A 41 17.43 2.15 -5.12
N ILE A 42 17.17 2.72 -3.95
CA ILE A 42 17.18 4.16 -3.72
C ILE A 42 18.38 4.53 -2.85
N ASP A 43 19.20 5.47 -3.30
CA ASP A 43 20.27 6.02 -2.48
C ASP A 43 19.69 7.11 -1.57
N LEU A 44 19.60 6.82 -0.27
CA LEU A 44 19.05 7.73 0.74
C LEU A 44 20.02 8.86 1.12
N LEU A 45 21.31 8.72 0.79
CA LEU A 45 22.37 9.57 1.32
C LEU A 45 23.02 10.45 0.24
N ASP A 46 22.39 10.54 -0.93
CA ASP A 46 22.80 11.35 -2.07
C ASP A 46 23.07 12.83 -1.75
N ARG A 47 22.36 13.38 -0.76
CA ARG A 47 22.47 14.76 -0.25
C ARG A 47 23.45 14.90 0.91
N GLY A 48 24.11 13.81 1.32
CA GLY A 48 25.12 13.77 2.37
C GLY A 48 24.60 14.11 3.77
N ARG A 49 23.30 13.98 4.02
CA ARG A 49 22.66 14.25 5.32
C ARG A 49 21.76 13.09 5.73
N ALA A 50 21.93 12.61 6.96
CA ALA A 50 21.06 11.61 7.59
C ALA A 50 20.54 12.09 8.96
N ALA A 51 20.45 13.41 9.13
CA ALA A 51 20.24 14.05 10.43
C ALA A 51 18.80 13.90 10.96
N SER A 52 17.82 13.62 10.09
CA SER A 52 16.43 13.35 10.47
C SER A 52 15.77 12.35 9.53
N VAL A 53 14.69 11.71 9.98
CA VAL A 53 13.86 10.82 9.17
C VAL A 53 13.22 11.57 8.00
N ASP A 54 12.84 12.84 8.18
CA ASP A 54 12.24 13.64 7.12
C ASP A 54 13.25 14.01 6.02
N ASP A 55 14.51 14.29 6.35
CA ASP A 55 15.56 14.52 5.34
C ASP A 55 15.76 13.30 4.43
N LEU A 56 15.81 12.10 5.03
CA LEU A 56 15.95 10.83 4.32
C LEU A 56 14.69 10.52 3.49
N ALA A 57 13.51 10.80 4.03
CA ALA A 57 12.25 10.63 3.31
C ALA A 57 12.13 11.59 2.12
N ASP A 58 12.62 12.84 2.23
CA ASP A 58 12.66 13.79 1.12
C ASP A 58 13.51 13.28 -0.04
N THR A 59 14.72 12.76 0.25
CA THR A 59 15.57 12.11 -0.76
C THR A 59 14.83 10.92 -1.38
N ALA A 60 14.27 10.03 -0.55
CA ALA A 60 13.58 8.85 -1.03
C ALA A 60 12.41 9.22 -1.97
N LEU A 61 11.59 10.18 -1.59
CA LEU A 61 10.41 10.62 -2.34
C LEU A 61 10.77 11.30 -3.66
N GLU A 62 11.85 12.10 -3.70
CA GLU A 62 12.33 12.68 -4.96
C GLU A 62 12.72 11.58 -5.96
N ARG A 63 13.46 10.57 -5.49
CA ARG A 63 13.90 9.46 -6.34
C ARG A 63 12.75 8.55 -6.75
N ILE A 64 11.83 8.24 -5.83
CA ILE A 64 10.59 7.51 -6.13
C ILE A 64 9.78 8.27 -7.19
N ALA A 65 9.61 9.58 -7.06
CA ALA A 65 8.87 10.38 -8.04
C ALA A 65 9.52 10.40 -9.43
N ALA A 66 10.85 10.35 -9.50
CA ALA A 66 11.59 10.26 -10.76
C ALA A 66 11.46 8.89 -11.45
N GLU A 67 11.32 7.82 -10.65
CA GLU A 67 11.29 6.43 -11.12
C GLU A 67 9.88 5.85 -11.25
N ALA A 68 8.86 6.49 -10.65
CA ALA A 68 7.49 6.04 -10.70
C ALA A 68 6.89 6.18 -12.10
N ASP A 69 6.25 5.12 -12.57
CA ASP A 69 5.57 5.07 -13.88
C ASP A 69 4.06 5.32 -13.77
N GLY A 70 3.56 5.59 -12.56
CA GLY A 70 2.15 5.70 -12.23
C GLY A 70 1.45 4.37 -11.98
N GLY A 71 2.13 3.24 -12.17
CA GLY A 71 1.64 1.92 -11.82
C GLY A 71 1.73 1.63 -10.31
N PRO A 72 1.30 0.43 -9.89
CA PRO A 72 1.37 0.02 -8.50
C PRO A 72 2.83 -0.16 -8.06
N PHE A 73 3.10 0.13 -6.79
CA PHE A 73 4.39 -0.10 -6.18
C PHE A 73 4.31 -0.57 -4.73
N LEU A 74 5.36 -1.27 -4.31
CA LEU A 74 5.66 -1.61 -2.92
C LEU A 74 6.88 -0.83 -2.44
N VAL A 75 6.94 -0.56 -1.15
CA VAL A 75 8.17 -0.07 -0.49
C VAL A 75 8.85 -1.25 0.19
N CYS A 76 10.15 -1.43 -0.03
CA CYS A 76 10.97 -2.42 0.65
C CYS A 76 12.02 -1.72 1.52
N GLY A 77 11.83 -1.63 2.84
CA GLY A 77 12.72 -0.88 3.72
C GLY A 77 13.54 -1.77 4.62
N HIS A 78 14.87 -1.64 4.62
CA HIS A 78 15.77 -2.39 5.50
C HIS A 78 16.28 -1.53 6.67
N SER A 79 16.16 -2.00 7.91
CA SER A 79 16.72 -1.32 9.10
C SER A 79 16.33 0.17 9.14
N LEU A 80 17.29 1.10 9.10
CA LEU A 80 17.08 2.56 8.91
C LEU A 80 16.06 2.87 7.80
N GLY A 81 16.19 2.23 6.65
CA GLY A 81 15.29 2.36 5.50
C GLY A 81 13.85 1.92 5.81
N GLY A 82 13.64 1.08 6.82
CA GLY A 82 12.33 0.74 7.38
C GLY A 82 11.66 1.92 8.10
N LYS A 83 12.41 2.65 8.96
CA LYS A 83 11.91 3.88 9.60
C LYS A 83 11.58 4.95 8.55
N VAL A 84 12.43 5.09 7.53
CA VAL A 84 12.19 5.99 6.40
C VAL A 84 10.99 5.55 5.56
N ALA A 85 10.83 4.25 5.31
CA ALA A 85 9.68 3.69 4.58
C ALA A 85 8.36 4.06 5.25
N ALA A 86 8.28 3.98 6.58
CA ALA A 86 7.11 4.41 7.34
C ALA A 86 6.74 5.86 6.98
N ARG A 87 7.73 6.77 7.00
CA ARG A 87 7.51 8.18 6.70
C ARG A 87 7.13 8.44 5.23
N VAL A 88 7.79 7.75 4.30
CA VAL A 88 7.47 7.78 2.87
C VAL A 88 6.01 7.37 2.64
N MET A 89 5.58 6.25 3.21
CA MET A 89 4.22 5.74 3.07
C MET A 89 3.19 6.73 3.63
N THR A 90 3.42 7.30 4.82
CA THR A 90 2.53 8.31 5.40
C THR A 90 2.36 9.52 4.48
N ARG A 91 3.44 10.02 3.87
CA ARG A 91 3.38 11.21 2.99
C ARG A 91 2.71 10.94 1.66
N VAL A 92 2.96 9.77 1.06
CA VAL A 92 2.26 9.31 -0.14
C VAL A 92 0.75 9.21 0.14
N LEU A 93 0.35 8.55 1.24
CA LEU A 93 -1.05 8.42 1.62
C LEU A 93 -1.68 9.76 2.02
N ALA A 94 -0.90 10.73 2.51
CA ALA A 94 -1.37 12.08 2.79
C ALA A 94 -1.64 12.92 1.52
N GLY A 95 -1.25 12.42 0.34
CA GLY A 95 -1.44 13.07 -0.96
C GLY A 95 -0.51 14.26 -1.21
N THR A 96 0.50 14.48 -0.35
CA THR A 96 1.41 15.64 -0.46
C THR A 96 2.47 15.45 -1.53
N GLU A 97 2.79 14.20 -1.85
CA GLU A 97 3.84 13.85 -2.79
C GLU A 97 3.27 13.66 -4.20
N PRO A 98 4.02 14.00 -5.26
CA PRO A 98 3.60 13.81 -6.65
C PRO A 98 3.78 12.35 -7.09
N VAL A 99 3.30 11.42 -6.25
CA VAL A 99 3.45 9.97 -6.42
C VAL A 99 2.11 9.32 -6.10
N PHE A 100 1.76 8.29 -6.85
CA PHE A 100 0.55 7.48 -6.65
C PHE A 100 0.89 6.00 -6.93
N GLY A 101 0.12 5.09 -6.33
CA GLY A 101 0.24 3.66 -6.59
C GLY A 101 0.82 2.84 -5.44
N LEU A 102 1.00 3.41 -4.24
CA LEU A 102 1.44 2.62 -3.07
C LEU A 102 0.39 1.55 -2.75
N MET A 103 0.83 0.29 -2.71
CA MET A 103 -0.06 -0.86 -2.44
C MET A 103 0.25 -1.60 -1.14
N GLY A 104 1.46 -1.44 -0.58
CA GLY A 104 1.92 -2.17 0.59
C GLY A 104 3.44 -2.05 0.79
N ALA A 105 3.97 -2.82 1.75
CA ALA A 105 5.40 -2.87 2.01
C ALA A 105 5.91 -4.25 2.42
N VAL A 106 7.20 -4.49 2.18
CA VAL A 106 7.96 -5.59 2.78
C VAL A 106 9.13 -4.98 3.54
N LEU A 107 9.15 -5.10 4.86
CA LEU A 107 10.16 -4.46 5.71
C LEU A 107 11.16 -5.51 6.21
N LEU A 108 12.45 -5.22 6.11
CA LEU A 108 13.54 -6.14 6.46
C LEU A 108 14.21 -5.67 7.74
N ALA A 109 13.99 -6.37 8.86
CA ALA A 109 14.44 -5.97 10.19
C ALA A 109 14.32 -4.46 10.43
N PRO A 110 13.14 -3.84 10.19
CA PRO A 110 13.00 -2.39 10.18
C PRO A 110 13.31 -1.79 11.55
N SER A 111 13.96 -0.64 11.53
CA SER A 111 13.96 0.26 12.69
C SER A 111 12.53 0.78 12.90
N PRO A 112 11.99 0.72 14.12
CA PRO A 112 10.63 1.21 14.41
C PRO A 112 10.59 2.73 14.26
N PRO A 113 9.41 3.38 14.14
CA PRO A 113 9.29 4.83 14.25
C PRO A 113 9.70 5.41 15.60
N THR A 114 9.74 4.59 16.66
CA THR A 114 10.29 4.95 17.97
C THR A 114 11.82 5.03 17.94
N PRO A 115 12.46 5.56 18.99
CA PRO A 115 13.91 5.43 19.15
C PRO A 115 14.34 3.96 19.11
N GLU A 116 15.44 3.66 18.42
CA GLU A 116 15.92 2.29 18.27
C GLU A 116 16.34 1.69 19.62
N PRO A 117 16.04 0.40 19.86
CA PRO A 117 16.47 -0.32 21.07
C PRO A 117 17.96 -0.73 20.99
N MET A 118 18.84 0.24 20.68
CA MET A 118 20.28 0.02 20.58
C MET A 118 20.96 0.36 21.91
N PRO A 119 21.72 -0.58 22.52
CA PRO A 119 22.50 -0.32 23.73
C PRO A 119 23.51 0.83 23.58
N ASP A 120 23.71 1.60 24.66
CA ASP A 120 24.58 2.79 24.66
C ASP A 120 26.06 2.45 24.39
N ASP A 121 26.54 1.29 24.85
CA ASP A 121 27.89 0.79 24.59
C ASP A 121 28.08 0.43 23.12
N LYS A 122 27.13 -0.33 22.52
CA LYS A 122 27.12 -0.64 21.09
C LYS A 122 27.11 0.64 20.24
N ARG A 123 26.32 1.64 20.63
CA ARG A 123 26.28 2.94 19.96
C ARG A 123 27.63 3.68 20.07
N ALA A 124 28.23 3.69 21.25
CA ALA A 124 29.52 4.33 21.49
C ALA A 124 30.64 3.68 20.65
N ASP A 125 30.64 2.35 20.54
CA ASP A 125 31.58 1.61 19.71
C ASP A 125 31.42 1.94 18.22
N MET A 126 30.19 1.96 17.72
CA MET A 126 29.92 2.37 16.32
C MET A 126 30.30 3.83 16.05
N LEU A 127 30.14 4.72 17.04
CA LEU A 127 30.60 6.11 16.91
C LEU A 127 32.12 6.22 16.93
N ALA A 128 32.82 5.35 17.67
CA ALA A 128 34.27 5.33 17.71
C ALA A 128 34.88 4.87 16.37
N THR A 129 34.19 4.00 15.62
CA THR A 129 34.61 3.57 14.27
C THR A 129 34.18 4.53 13.17
N ALA A 130 33.07 5.25 13.33
CA ALA A 130 32.55 6.24 12.38
C ALA A 130 33.35 7.57 12.37
N GLN A 131 34.65 7.49 12.12
CA GLN A 131 35.58 8.62 12.09
C GLN A 131 36.15 8.85 10.69
N GLY A 132 36.69 10.06 10.45
CA GLY A 132 37.22 10.44 9.14
C GLY A 132 36.11 10.74 8.11
N GLU A 133 36.44 10.50 6.83
CA GLU A 133 35.50 10.64 5.70
C GLU A 133 34.66 9.37 5.49
N HIS A 134 35.29 8.20 5.61
CA HIS A 134 34.71 6.87 5.40
C HIS A 134 35.26 5.89 6.44
N LEU A 135 34.52 4.82 6.72
CA LEU A 135 35.00 3.71 7.56
C LEU A 135 36.19 3.02 6.88
N SER A 136 37.11 2.48 7.68
CA SER A 136 38.18 1.64 7.14
C SER A 136 37.60 0.31 6.64
N ARG A 137 38.27 -0.34 5.68
CA ARG A 137 37.86 -1.67 5.22
C ARG A 137 37.87 -2.71 6.35
N ALA A 138 38.80 -2.62 7.29
CA ALA A 138 38.84 -3.50 8.46
C ALA A 138 37.62 -3.30 9.38
N ASP A 139 37.21 -2.05 9.61
CA ASP A 139 35.99 -1.76 10.40
C ASP A 139 34.73 -2.22 9.67
N ALA A 140 34.70 -2.07 8.33
CA ALA A 140 33.61 -2.56 7.49
C ALA A 140 33.50 -4.09 7.51
N GLU A 141 34.62 -4.81 7.40
CA GLU A 141 34.69 -6.27 7.55
C GLU A 141 34.19 -6.72 8.92
N ALA A 142 34.63 -6.04 9.99
CA ALA A 142 34.16 -6.33 11.35
C ALA A 142 32.66 -6.07 11.51
N PHE A 143 32.15 -4.97 10.94
CA PHE A 143 30.72 -4.66 10.95
C PHE A 143 29.90 -5.72 10.22
N VAL A 144 30.29 -6.11 9.00
CA VAL A 144 29.58 -7.15 8.23
C VAL A 144 29.61 -8.48 8.99
N ALA A 145 30.77 -8.91 9.48
CA ALA A 145 30.90 -10.15 10.23
C ALA A 145 30.06 -10.19 11.52
N ALA A 146 29.86 -9.05 12.17
CA ALA A 146 29.04 -8.94 13.38
C ALA A 146 27.52 -8.90 13.11
N ASN A 147 27.09 -8.72 11.86
CA ASN A 147 25.69 -8.54 11.49
C ASN A 147 25.12 -9.64 10.59
N VAL A 148 25.92 -10.68 10.27
CA VAL A 148 25.47 -11.85 9.51
C VAL A 148 25.46 -13.09 10.40
N ALA A 149 24.50 -13.99 10.17
CA ALA A 149 24.41 -15.27 10.88
C ALA A 149 25.47 -16.28 10.43
N ALA A 150 25.86 -16.22 9.15
CA ALA A 150 26.82 -17.11 8.52
C ALA A 150 27.67 -16.37 7.48
N PRO A 151 28.86 -16.89 7.12
CA PRO A 151 29.66 -16.31 6.05
C PRO A 151 28.88 -16.18 4.74
N LEU A 152 28.90 -14.98 4.16
CA LEU A 152 28.28 -14.68 2.87
C LEU A 152 29.04 -15.35 1.71
N ALA A 153 28.35 -15.53 0.57
CA ALA A 153 29.03 -15.83 -0.69
C ALA A 153 30.06 -14.74 -1.01
N ALA A 154 31.20 -15.09 -1.61
CA ALA A 154 32.35 -14.18 -1.73
C ALA A 154 32.03 -12.85 -2.44
N ASP A 155 31.21 -12.91 -3.49
CA ASP A 155 30.73 -11.74 -4.22
C ASP A 155 29.79 -10.85 -3.38
N LEU A 156 28.86 -11.46 -2.63
CA LEU A 156 27.97 -10.73 -1.72
C LEU A 156 28.71 -10.15 -0.51
N HIS A 157 29.72 -10.88 -0.01
CA HIS A 157 30.60 -10.44 1.06
C HIS A 157 31.37 -9.17 0.66
N ASP A 158 32.03 -9.21 -0.50
CA ASP A 158 32.77 -8.06 -1.02
C ASP A 158 31.83 -6.88 -1.31
N ALA A 159 30.66 -7.14 -1.88
CA ALA A 159 29.65 -6.11 -2.15
C ALA A 159 29.13 -5.45 -0.85
N ALA A 160 28.92 -6.22 0.22
CA ALA A 160 28.49 -5.71 1.52
C ALA A 160 29.57 -4.82 2.16
N ILE A 161 30.83 -5.26 2.16
CA ILE A 161 31.95 -4.46 2.68
C ILE A 161 32.09 -3.16 1.88
N ASP A 162 32.04 -3.25 0.55
CA ASP A 162 32.22 -2.07 -0.30
C ASP A 162 31.07 -1.07 -0.11
N ALA A 163 29.84 -1.52 0.16
CA ALA A 163 28.72 -0.63 0.50
C ALA A 163 28.98 0.14 1.81
N VAL A 164 29.44 -0.56 2.85
CA VAL A 164 29.80 0.05 4.14
C VAL A 164 30.91 1.08 3.98
N VAL A 165 31.94 0.76 3.20
CA VAL A 165 33.06 1.68 2.92
C VAL A 165 32.61 2.90 2.11
N ARG A 166 31.74 2.72 1.11
CA ARG A 166 31.25 3.83 0.26
C ARG A 166 30.43 4.84 1.05
N GLN A 167 29.70 4.42 2.06
CA GLN A 167 28.88 5.33 2.84
C GLN A 167 29.76 6.33 3.63
N PRO A 168 29.46 7.64 3.59
CA PRO A 168 30.21 8.61 4.38
C PRO A 168 30.08 8.38 5.89
N ALA A 169 31.17 8.46 6.63
CA ALA A 169 31.18 8.32 8.09
C ALA A 169 30.32 9.39 8.79
N SER A 170 30.08 10.55 8.16
CA SER A 170 29.12 11.54 8.65
C SER A 170 27.69 10.98 8.72
N ALA A 171 27.25 10.19 7.74
CA ALA A 171 25.91 9.60 7.77
C ALA A 171 25.73 8.61 8.92
N TRP A 172 26.78 7.86 9.25
CA TRP A 172 26.81 7.00 10.44
C TRP A 172 26.65 7.82 11.72
N ARG A 173 27.43 8.89 11.87
CA ARG A 173 27.33 9.79 13.04
C ARG A 173 25.94 10.45 13.13
N ASP A 174 25.42 10.96 12.03
CA ASP A 174 24.09 11.59 11.98
C ASP A 174 23.00 10.60 12.41
N TRP A 175 23.02 9.37 11.89
CA TRP A 175 22.06 8.35 12.30
C TRP A 175 22.22 7.97 13.78
N LEU A 176 23.43 7.68 14.22
CA LEU A 176 23.72 7.21 15.58
C LEU A 176 23.46 8.26 16.66
N THR A 177 23.53 9.55 16.32
CA THR A 177 23.33 10.67 17.27
C THR A 177 21.99 11.38 17.13
N ALA A 178 21.27 11.21 16.02
CA ALA A 178 19.98 11.85 15.79
C ALA A 178 18.93 10.88 15.23
N GLY A 179 19.09 10.35 14.02
CA GLY A 179 17.99 9.63 13.33
C GLY A 179 17.51 8.35 14.04
N SER A 180 18.42 7.57 14.62
CA SER A 180 18.07 6.39 15.43
C SER A 180 17.40 6.76 16.76
N LEU A 181 17.66 7.96 17.30
CA LEU A 181 17.07 8.48 18.54
C LEU A 181 15.78 9.26 18.30
N GLU A 182 15.47 9.60 17.05
CA GLU A 182 14.26 10.32 16.69
C GLU A 182 13.01 9.46 16.93
N ASP A 183 12.07 10.02 17.70
CA ASP A 183 10.71 9.49 17.84
C ASP A 183 9.79 10.11 16.78
N ALA A 184 9.57 9.36 15.71
CA ALA A 184 8.70 9.71 14.59
C ALA A 184 7.27 9.15 14.75
N THR A 185 6.91 8.56 15.89
CA THR A 185 5.63 7.85 16.09
C THR A 185 4.43 8.73 15.75
N ARG A 186 4.44 10.00 16.19
CA ARG A 186 3.36 10.96 15.89
C ARG A 186 3.33 11.39 14.41
N LEU A 187 4.49 11.42 13.75
CA LEU A 187 4.59 11.81 12.34
C LEU A 187 4.15 10.68 11.41
N VAL A 188 4.36 9.42 11.81
CA VAL A 188 3.97 8.24 11.06
C VAL A 188 2.50 7.89 11.30
N GLY A 189 2.07 7.83 12.57
CA GLY A 189 0.73 7.38 12.95
C GLY A 189 0.50 5.90 12.62
N VAL A 190 -0.75 5.54 12.34
CA VAL A 190 -1.16 4.19 11.94
C VAL A 190 -1.13 4.08 10.41
N LEU A 191 -0.50 3.02 9.91
CA LEU A 191 -0.39 2.68 8.51
C LEU A 191 -1.19 1.39 8.24
N ASP A 192 -2.47 1.57 7.91
CA ASP A 192 -3.42 0.48 7.64
C ASP A 192 -3.34 -0.01 6.18
N LEU A 193 -2.24 -0.67 5.85
CA LEU A 193 -1.98 -1.30 4.55
C LEU A 193 -1.26 -2.64 4.73
N PRO A 194 -1.23 -3.53 3.71
CA PRO A 194 -0.51 -4.78 3.80
C PRO A 194 0.98 -4.56 4.04
N VAL A 195 1.50 -5.15 5.12
CA VAL A 195 2.92 -5.13 5.45
C VAL A 195 3.36 -6.53 5.82
N VAL A 196 4.46 -6.99 5.22
CA VAL A 196 5.18 -8.18 5.71
C VAL A 196 6.50 -7.72 6.30
N VAL A 197 6.82 -8.16 7.52
CA VAL A 197 8.08 -7.86 8.20
C VAL A 197 8.93 -9.12 8.21
N LEU A 198 10.06 -9.10 7.53
CA LEU A 198 11.05 -10.18 7.55
C LEU A 198 12.10 -9.88 8.61
N ALA A 199 12.38 -10.83 9.49
CA ALA A 199 13.31 -10.63 10.59
C ALA A 199 14.20 -11.85 10.78
N GLY A 200 15.52 -11.64 10.83
CA GLY A 200 16.50 -12.67 11.14
C GLY A 200 16.28 -13.24 12.56
N GLU A 201 16.39 -14.55 12.72
CA GLU A 201 16.42 -15.16 14.07
C GLU A 201 17.74 -14.91 14.79
N ASP A 202 18.80 -14.63 14.05
CA ASP A 202 20.15 -14.38 14.56
C ASP A 202 20.51 -12.88 14.57
N ASP A 203 19.52 -12.00 14.42
CA ASP A 203 19.66 -10.54 14.64
C ASP A 203 19.35 -10.18 16.09
N GLU A 204 20.33 -9.64 16.79
CA GLU A 204 20.23 -9.35 18.22
C GLU A 204 19.27 -8.20 18.57
N ALA A 205 19.21 -7.14 17.76
CA ALA A 205 18.58 -5.88 18.16
C ALA A 205 17.25 -5.62 17.43
N LEU A 206 17.17 -6.03 16.16
CA LEU A 206 15.99 -5.85 15.31
C LEU A 206 15.49 -7.19 14.75
N GLY A 207 15.86 -8.30 15.41
CA GLY A 207 15.50 -9.65 14.99
C GLY A 207 14.08 -10.07 15.33
N ALA A 208 13.79 -11.32 14.97
CA ALA A 208 12.46 -11.92 14.97
C ALA A 208 11.72 -11.92 16.32
N ASP A 209 12.45 -11.86 17.43
CA ASP A 209 11.88 -11.78 18.78
C ASP A 209 11.38 -10.37 19.11
N ALA A 210 12.08 -9.32 18.65
CA ALA A 210 11.75 -7.93 18.96
C ALA A 210 10.69 -7.34 18.02
N GLN A 211 10.69 -7.74 16.75
CA GLN A 211 9.87 -7.11 15.70
C GLN A 211 8.37 -7.04 16.02
N PRO A 212 7.70 -8.07 16.58
CA PRO A 212 6.28 -7.95 16.94
C PRO A 212 5.97 -6.74 17.83
N ASP A 213 6.79 -6.49 18.85
CA ASP A 213 6.57 -5.36 19.77
C ASP A 213 6.92 -4.01 19.11
N LEU A 214 7.87 -4.00 18.19
CA LEU A 214 8.37 -2.80 17.53
C LEU A 214 7.43 -2.24 16.45
N VAL A 215 6.64 -3.10 15.81
CA VAL A 215 5.88 -2.74 14.59
C VAL A 215 4.36 -2.74 14.78
N THR A 216 3.83 -3.42 15.81
CA THR A 216 2.38 -3.65 15.97
C THR A 216 1.56 -2.36 16.08
N ASP A 217 2.06 -1.34 16.78
CA ASP A 217 1.33 -0.07 16.96
C ASP A 217 1.23 0.75 15.65
N VAL A 218 2.13 0.49 14.71
CA VAL A 218 2.24 1.25 13.45
C VAL A 218 1.50 0.52 12.34
N TYR A 219 1.63 -0.80 12.26
CA TYR A 219 1.15 -1.62 11.16
C TYR A 219 0.14 -2.67 11.67
N PRO A 220 -1.15 -2.32 11.80
CA PRO A 220 -2.17 -3.23 12.34
C PRO A 220 -2.36 -4.51 11.51
N ARG A 221 -1.94 -4.48 10.24
CA ARG A 221 -2.01 -5.60 9.29
C ARG A 221 -0.66 -6.29 9.07
N ALA A 222 0.35 -6.01 9.90
CA ALA A 222 1.67 -6.60 9.72
C ALA A 222 1.67 -8.12 9.98
N ARG A 223 2.25 -8.87 9.04
CA ARG A 223 2.68 -10.25 9.28
C ARG A 223 4.17 -10.29 9.51
N VAL A 224 4.61 -10.73 10.68
CA VAL A 224 6.03 -10.94 10.98
C VAL A 224 6.42 -12.36 10.58
N GLU A 225 7.37 -12.48 9.65
CA GLU A 225 7.96 -13.76 9.23
C GLU A 225 9.39 -13.87 9.74
N ARG A 226 9.64 -14.96 10.46
CA ARG A 226 10.94 -15.28 11.01
C ARG A 226 11.83 -15.89 9.93
N MET A 227 13.10 -15.53 9.94
CA MET A 227 14.09 -15.99 8.97
C MET A 227 15.18 -16.80 9.67
N PRO A 228 15.02 -18.14 9.79
CA PRO A 228 16.04 -18.98 10.41
C PRO A 228 17.36 -18.92 9.65
N GLY A 229 18.48 -18.86 10.38
CA GLY A 229 19.84 -18.82 9.84
C GLY A 229 20.18 -17.53 9.11
N VAL A 230 19.49 -16.44 9.45
CA VAL A 230 19.66 -15.11 8.85
C VAL A 230 19.86 -14.11 9.98
N GLY A 231 20.87 -13.26 9.85
CA GLY A 231 21.18 -12.16 10.74
C GLY A 231 20.48 -10.87 10.30
N HIS A 232 21.16 -9.75 10.48
CA HIS A 232 20.61 -8.42 10.21
C HIS A 232 20.69 -8.02 8.73
N LEU A 233 21.61 -8.59 7.94
CA LEU A 233 21.87 -8.17 6.55
C LEU A 233 21.06 -8.99 5.54
N LEU A 234 19.73 -9.06 5.74
CA LEU A 234 18.80 -9.81 4.90
C LEU A 234 19.00 -9.63 3.37
N PRO A 235 19.27 -8.41 2.84
CA PRO A 235 19.51 -8.23 1.40
C PRO A 235 20.71 -9.02 0.84
N TYR A 236 21.68 -9.38 1.68
CA TYR A 236 22.86 -10.16 1.31
C TYR A 236 22.79 -11.62 1.79
N GLU A 237 22.15 -11.87 2.93
CA GLU A 237 22.08 -13.21 3.51
C GLU A 237 21.02 -14.10 2.87
N ALA A 238 19.90 -13.51 2.45
CA ALA A 238 18.75 -14.26 1.94
C ALA A 238 18.00 -13.54 0.78
N PRO A 239 18.71 -13.03 -0.25
CA PRO A 239 18.09 -12.24 -1.31
C PRO A 239 16.96 -12.98 -2.04
N GLU A 240 17.08 -14.28 -2.27
CA GLU A 240 16.05 -15.10 -2.94
C GLU A 240 14.79 -15.24 -2.08
N ARG A 241 14.94 -15.35 -0.76
CA ARG A 241 13.79 -15.44 0.16
C ARG A 241 13.08 -14.09 0.26
N VAL A 242 13.83 -12.98 0.29
CA VAL A 242 13.26 -11.64 0.23
C VAL A 242 12.48 -11.44 -1.08
N ALA A 243 13.06 -11.83 -2.22
CA ALA A 243 12.42 -11.77 -3.53
C ALA A 243 11.13 -12.61 -3.59
N ALA A 244 11.12 -13.81 -3.01
CA ALA A 244 9.94 -14.66 -2.93
C ALA A 244 8.81 -13.99 -2.14
N VAL A 245 9.11 -13.42 -0.98
CA VAL A 245 8.12 -12.72 -0.14
C VAL A 245 7.56 -11.48 -0.86
N LEU A 246 8.39 -10.73 -1.58
CA LEU A 246 7.92 -9.61 -2.41
C LEU A 246 6.91 -10.09 -3.47
N ALA A 247 7.21 -11.21 -4.14
CA ALA A 247 6.32 -11.79 -5.15
C ALA A 247 5.01 -12.30 -4.54
N GLU A 248 5.06 -13.00 -3.39
CA GLU A 248 3.89 -13.47 -2.66
C GLU A 248 3.01 -12.31 -2.18
N THR A 249 3.63 -11.26 -1.63
CA THR A 249 2.95 -10.05 -1.18
C THR A 249 2.23 -9.37 -2.34
N TRP A 250 2.92 -9.19 -3.48
CA TRP A 250 2.29 -8.63 -4.68
C TRP A 250 1.14 -9.51 -5.19
N GLN A 251 1.30 -10.85 -5.20
CA GLN A 251 0.23 -11.74 -5.62
C GLN A 251 -1.01 -11.64 -4.75
N ALA A 252 -0.83 -11.61 -3.42
CA ALA A 252 -1.94 -11.47 -2.50
C ALA A 252 -2.70 -10.15 -2.72
N ILE A 253 -1.99 -9.04 -2.90
CA ILE A 253 -2.57 -7.73 -3.18
C ILE A 253 -3.35 -7.75 -4.50
N ARG A 254 -2.71 -8.21 -5.59
CA ARG A 254 -3.31 -8.21 -6.94
C ARG A 254 -4.55 -9.10 -7.02
N ALA A 255 -4.59 -10.19 -6.25
CA ALA A 255 -5.76 -11.05 -6.16
C ALA A 255 -6.92 -10.42 -5.36
N ALA A 256 -6.62 -9.47 -4.47
CA ALA A 256 -7.58 -8.93 -3.52
C ALA A 256 -8.05 -7.49 -3.83
N ALA A 257 -7.35 -6.75 -4.69
CA ALA A 257 -7.70 -5.37 -5.05
C ALA A 257 -7.55 -5.08 -6.56
N PRO A 258 -8.39 -4.20 -7.12
CA PRO A 258 -8.24 -3.76 -8.50
C PRO A 258 -7.04 -2.82 -8.65
N VAL A 259 -6.30 -2.96 -9.75
CA VAL A 259 -5.12 -2.13 -10.04
C VAL A 259 -5.55 -0.90 -10.84
N VAL A 260 -5.08 0.27 -10.44
CA VAL A 260 -5.24 1.51 -11.21
C VAL A 260 -4.28 1.48 -12.40
N PRO A 261 -4.75 1.69 -13.65
CA PRO A 261 -3.84 1.68 -14.79
C PRO A 261 -2.78 2.79 -14.69
N PRO A 262 -1.54 2.58 -15.16
CA PRO A 262 -0.45 3.52 -14.96
C PRO A 262 -0.71 4.95 -15.47
N GLU A 263 -1.43 5.10 -16.58
CA GLU A 263 -1.76 6.43 -17.12
C GLU A 263 -2.65 7.23 -16.16
N TRP A 264 -3.64 6.58 -15.54
CA TRP A 264 -4.50 7.17 -14.53
C TRP A 264 -3.72 7.49 -13.26
N GLY A 265 -2.82 6.61 -12.84
CA GLY A 265 -1.93 6.91 -11.71
C GLY A 265 -1.03 8.11 -11.95
N ARG A 266 -0.53 8.31 -13.18
CA ARG A 266 0.21 9.53 -13.55
C ARG A 266 -0.65 10.80 -13.46
N VAL A 267 -1.92 10.73 -13.87
CA VAL A 267 -2.86 11.86 -13.71
C VAL A 267 -3.10 12.16 -12.23
N ILE A 268 -3.33 11.15 -11.40
CA ILE A 268 -3.54 11.31 -9.96
C ILE A 268 -2.30 11.90 -9.26
N ALA A 269 -1.11 11.46 -9.67
CA ALA A 269 0.16 11.99 -9.18
C ALA A 269 0.47 13.43 -9.67
N SER A 270 -0.18 13.88 -10.74
CA SER A 270 0.11 15.18 -11.36
C SER A 270 -0.34 16.37 -10.51
N SER A 271 0.17 17.56 -10.87
CA SER A 271 -0.24 18.83 -10.27
C SER A 271 -1.67 19.26 -10.62
N ARG A 272 -2.41 18.51 -11.45
CA ARG A 272 -3.83 18.77 -11.74
C ARG A 272 -4.77 18.31 -10.65
N VAL A 273 -4.33 17.42 -9.78
CA VAL A 273 -5.14 16.84 -8.70
C VAL A 273 -4.78 17.51 -7.38
N ASP A 274 -5.79 18.02 -6.69
CA ASP A 274 -5.63 18.61 -5.36
C ASP A 274 -5.09 17.58 -4.36
N VAL A 275 -4.30 18.05 -3.38
CA VAL A 275 -3.73 17.21 -2.32
C VAL A 275 -4.81 16.38 -1.60
N ALA A 276 -5.96 16.99 -1.30
CA ALA A 276 -7.07 16.31 -0.62
C ALA A 276 -7.71 15.21 -1.49
N VAL A 277 -7.79 15.43 -2.80
CA VAL A 277 -8.30 14.45 -3.76
C VAL A 277 -7.30 13.32 -3.93
N ARG A 278 -6.00 13.63 -4.12
CA ARG A 278 -4.93 12.62 -4.22
C ARG A 278 -4.89 11.73 -2.98
N ARG A 279 -4.95 12.32 -1.78
CA ARG A 279 -5.07 11.60 -0.50
C ARG A 279 -6.21 10.61 -0.51
N THR A 280 -7.41 11.08 -0.85
CA THR A 280 -8.63 10.27 -0.85
C THR A 280 -8.52 9.11 -1.84
N LEU A 281 -8.00 9.36 -3.04
CA LEU A 281 -7.80 8.31 -4.04
C LEU A 281 -6.71 7.32 -3.63
N ALA A 282 -5.61 7.78 -3.02
CA ALA A 282 -4.53 6.92 -2.54
C ALA A 282 -5.01 5.97 -1.44
N GLN A 283 -5.77 6.50 -0.47
CA GLN A 283 -6.38 5.69 0.59
C GLN A 283 -7.37 4.66 0.02
N ARG A 284 -8.22 5.06 -0.93
CA ARG A 284 -9.21 4.16 -1.53
C ARG A 284 -8.61 3.07 -2.42
N ALA A 285 -7.40 3.28 -2.95
CA ALA A 285 -6.69 2.31 -3.78
C ALA A 285 -6.05 1.17 -2.97
N LEU A 286 -5.87 1.35 -1.66
CA LEU A 286 -5.37 0.29 -0.80
C LEU A 286 -6.33 -0.89 -0.77
N VAL A 287 -5.76 -2.09 -0.68
CA VAL A 287 -6.53 -3.33 -0.58
C VAL A 287 -7.28 -3.40 0.75
N ASP A 288 -8.57 -3.74 0.67
CA ASP A 288 -9.43 -3.88 1.85
C ASP A 288 -8.96 -5.05 2.74
N ASP A 289 -9.06 -4.92 4.06
CA ASP A 289 -8.87 -6.03 4.98
C ASP A 289 -10.15 -6.88 5.03
N ARG A 290 -10.16 -7.96 4.26
CA ARG A 290 -11.34 -8.84 4.12
C ARG A 290 -11.58 -9.70 5.35
N ASP A 291 -10.56 -9.90 6.17
CA ASP A 291 -10.58 -10.80 7.33
C ASP A 291 -10.85 -10.07 8.65
N ARG A 292 -10.81 -8.73 8.66
CA ARG A 292 -11.13 -7.92 9.84
C ARG A 292 -12.50 -8.24 10.41
N ALA A 293 -12.65 -8.03 11.71
CA ALA A 293 -13.95 -8.06 12.35
C ALA A 293 -14.84 -6.92 11.80
N PRO A 294 -16.10 -7.19 11.43
CA PRO A 294 -17.07 -6.16 11.15
C PRO A 294 -17.23 -5.19 12.33
N ARG A 295 -17.46 -3.90 12.05
CA ARG A 295 -17.57 -2.82 13.05
C ARG A 295 -19.02 -2.54 13.43
N THR A 296 -19.95 -2.72 12.49
CA THR A 296 -21.37 -2.43 12.67
C THR A 296 -22.24 -3.66 12.41
N LEU A 297 -22.03 -4.31 11.28
CA LEU A 297 -22.76 -5.52 10.89
C LEU A 297 -22.18 -6.74 11.59
N ASN A 298 -22.89 -7.87 11.54
CA ASN A 298 -22.28 -9.16 11.91
C ASN A 298 -21.66 -9.86 10.68
N ARG A 299 -20.88 -10.93 10.90
CA ARG A 299 -20.17 -11.63 9.82
C ARG A 299 -21.12 -12.22 8.77
N ALA A 300 -22.27 -12.75 9.17
CA ALA A 300 -23.25 -13.32 8.23
C ALA A 300 -23.93 -12.23 7.37
N GLN A 301 -24.18 -11.06 7.95
CA GLN A 301 -24.70 -9.90 7.24
C GLN A 301 -23.68 -9.38 6.21
N VAL A 302 -22.39 -9.29 6.57
CA VAL A 302 -21.33 -8.93 5.62
C VAL A 302 -21.24 -9.94 4.48
N GLU A 303 -21.29 -11.24 4.74
CA GLU A 303 -21.29 -12.26 3.67
C GLU A 303 -22.51 -12.15 2.75
N THR A 304 -23.69 -11.89 3.32
CA THR A 304 -24.90 -11.64 2.52
C THR A 304 -24.75 -10.41 1.64
N LEU A 305 -24.16 -9.34 2.17
CA LEU A 305 -23.90 -8.11 1.42
C LEU A 305 -22.83 -8.32 0.33
N ARG A 306 -21.79 -9.12 0.58
CA ARG A 306 -20.79 -9.52 -0.44
C ARG A 306 -21.47 -10.28 -1.59
N ALA A 307 -22.34 -11.23 -1.27
CA ALA A 307 -23.09 -12.00 -2.27
C ALA A 307 -24.02 -11.10 -3.12
N LEU A 308 -24.71 -10.15 -2.49
CA LEU A 308 -25.51 -9.14 -3.19
C LEU A 308 -24.64 -8.24 -4.08
N ALA A 309 -23.54 -7.70 -3.53
CA ALA A 309 -22.64 -6.80 -4.23
C ALA A 309 -22.06 -7.43 -5.50
N ALA A 310 -21.67 -8.71 -5.43
CA ALA A 310 -21.14 -9.46 -6.58
C ALA A 310 -22.11 -9.55 -7.77
N LEU A 311 -23.42 -9.52 -7.51
CA LEU A 311 -24.46 -9.56 -8.54
C LEU A 311 -24.93 -8.17 -8.98
N LEU A 312 -24.91 -7.18 -8.09
CA LEU A 312 -25.41 -5.83 -8.33
C LEU A 312 -24.38 -4.90 -8.97
N VAL A 313 -23.11 -5.07 -8.61
CA VAL A 313 -21.99 -4.25 -9.10
C VAL A 313 -20.86 -5.19 -9.54
N PRO A 314 -21.02 -5.90 -10.67
CA PRO A 314 -19.99 -6.81 -11.16
C PRO A 314 -18.72 -6.02 -11.51
N GLN A 315 -17.58 -6.45 -10.98
CA GLN A 315 -16.31 -5.71 -11.06
C GLN A 315 -15.32 -6.28 -12.09
N GLY A 316 -15.72 -7.29 -12.88
CA GLY A 316 -14.85 -7.94 -13.88
C GLY A 316 -13.91 -8.99 -13.29
N GLU A 317 -12.91 -9.39 -14.07
CA GLU A 317 -11.87 -10.34 -13.65
C GLU A 317 -10.77 -9.66 -12.82
N GLY A 318 -10.16 -10.40 -11.91
CA GLY A 318 -9.07 -9.93 -11.05
C GLY A 318 -9.50 -9.53 -9.64
N GLY A 319 -8.66 -8.75 -8.96
CA GLY A 319 -8.95 -8.25 -7.63
C GLY A 319 -10.14 -7.28 -7.61
N THR A 320 -10.94 -7.36 -6.56
CA THR A 320 -12.20 -6.61 -6.43
C THR A 320 -12.21 -5.73 -5.21
N ILE A 321 -13.00 -4.66 -5.23
CA ILE A 321 -13.26 -3.85 -4.04
C ILE A 321 -14.22 -4.64 -3.14
N ASP A 322 -13.90 -4.78 -1.86
CA ASP A 322 -14.83 -5.34 -0.89
C ASP A 322 -15.86 -4.28 -0.47
N LEU A 323 -16.88 -4.10 -1.33
CA LEU A 323 -17.92 -3.10 -1.12
C LEU A 323 -18.70 -3.32 0.18
N ALA A 324 -18.80 -4.55 0.66
CA ALA A 324 -19.51 -4.86 1.90
C ALA A 324 -18.75 -4.36 3.13
N VAL A 325 -17.44 -4.57 3.17
CA VAL A 325 -16.56 -4.05 4.24
C VAL A 325 -16.58 -2.52 4.24
N ARG A 326 -16.53 -1.89 3.06
CA ARG A 326 -16.59 -0.42 2.95
C ARG A 326 -17.94 0.15 3.40
N ILE A 327 -19.04 -0.54 3.14
CA ILE A 327 -20.36 -0.15 3.68
C ILE A 327 -20.40 -0.34 5.20
N ASP A 328 -19.84 -1.42 5.74
CA ASP A 328 -19.73 -1.61 7.19
C ASP A 328 -18.93 -0.48 7.88
N ASP A 329 -17.83 -0.03 7.26
CA ASP A 329 -17.06 1.15 7.70
C ASP A 329 -17.87 2.45 7.62
N MET A 330 -18.55 2.67 6.49
CA MET A 330 -19.44 3.83 6.31
C MET A 330 -20.49 3.88 7.42
N LEU A 331 -21.16 2.76 7.72
CA LEU A 331 -22.16 2.69 8.77
C LEU A 331 -21.55 2.93 10.17
N ALA A 332 -20.35 2.42 10.42
CA ALA A 332 -19.64 2.60 11.70
C ALA A 332 -19.24 4.07 11.93
N GLU A 333 -18.98 4.79 10.86
CA GLU A 333 -18.60 6.21 10.85
C GLU A 333 -19.81 7.14 10.83
N GLY A 334 -21.03 6.60 10.77
CA GLY A 334 -22.28 7.37 10.66
C GLY A 334 -22.44 8.02 9.28
N GLY A 335 -21.77 7.50 8.26
CA GLY A 335 -21.95 7.88 6.87
C GLY A 335 -23.36 7.53 6.39
N THR A 336 -24.00 8.50 5.74
CA THR A 336 -25.37 8.40 5.21
C THR A 336 -25.46 9.27 3.95
N ASP A 337 -26.44 9.04 3.10
CA ASP A 337 -26.76 9.93 1.98
C ASP A 337 -27.56 11.17 2.42
N GLY A 338 -27.92 11.25 3.71
CA GLY A 338 -28.68 12.34 4.32
C GLY A 338 -30.19 12.14 4.28
N TRP A 339 -30.66 11.02 3.73
CA TRP A 339 -32.07 10.65 3.62
C TRP A 339 -32.35 9.40 4.44
N ARG A 340 -33.59 9.28 4.93
CA ARG A 340 -34.06 8.05 5.57
C ARG A 340 -35.53 7.86 5.23
N PRO A 341 -35.94 6.67 4.76
CA PRO A 341 -37.35 6.40 4.50
C PRO A 341 -38.21 6.59 5.76
N VAL A 342 -39.42 7.11 5.58
CA VAL A 342 -40.33 7.38 6.70
C VAL A 342 -40.71 6.06 7.38
N GLY A 343 -40.47 5.99 8.69
CA GLY A 343 -40.77 4.80 9.50
C GLY A 343 -39.65 3.76 9.59
N SER A 344 -38.57 3.93 8.83
CA SER A 344 -37.39 3.07 8.95
C SER A 344 -36.56 3.39 10.21
N PRO A 345 -35.94 2.37 10.84
CA PRO A 345 -34.97 2.59 11.90
C PRO A 345 -33.69 3.25 11.36
N ALA A 346 -32.75 3.60 12.24
CA ALA A 346 -31.45 4.13 11.83
C ALA A 346 -30.68 3.14 10.93
N ASP A 347 -29.86 3.67 10.02
CA ASP A 347 -29.24 2.93 8.91
C ASP A 347 -28.52 1.64 9.36
N PRO A 348 -27.73 1.61 10.46
CA PRO A 348 -27.13 0.37 10.97
C PRO A 348 -28.14 -0.74 11.27
N VAL A 349 -29.27 -0.37 11.88
CA VAL A 349 -30.33 -1.31 12.25
C VAL A 349 -31.11 -1.73 11.00
N ALA A 350 -31.39 -0.78 10.08
CA ALA A 350 -32.07 -1.06 8.83
C ALA A 350 -31.26 -2.04 7.95
N TYR A 351 -29.94 -1.83 7.83
CA TYR A 351 -29.03 -2.75 7.15
C TYR A 351 -29.03 -4.14 7.75
N GLY A 352 -28.94 -4.26 9.09
CA GLY A 352 -29.01 -5.56 9.74
C GLY A 352 -30.31 -6.32 9.44
N LEU A 353 -31.46 -5.65 9.61
CA LEU A 353 -32.78 -6.25 9.36
C LEU A 353 -32.98 -6.64 7.88
N GLY A 354 -32.55 -5.80 6.94
CA GLY A 354 -32.65 -6.07 5.51
C GLY A 354 -31.79 -7.25 5.08
N LEU A 355 -30.55 -7.32 5.55
CA LEU A 355 -29.64 -8.41 5.26
C LEU A 355 -30.12 -9.74 5.89
N ASP A 356 -30.64 -9.72 7.11
CA ASP A 356 -31.19 -10.91 7.76
C ASP A 356 -32.42 -11.43 7.00
N ALA A 357 -33.31 -10.53 6.55
CA ALA A 357 -34.49 -10.89 5.75
C ALA A 357 -34.10 -11.52 4.40
N ILE A 358 -33.07 -10.97 3.73
CA ILE A 358 -32.55 -11.53 2.48
C ILE A 358 -31.91 -12.89 2.71
N ALA A 359 -31.05 -13.01 3.74
CA ALA A 359 -30.35 -14.24 4.05
C ALA A 359 -31.32 -15.42 4.30
N ALA A 360 -32.47 -15.15 4.93
CA ALA A 360 -33.51 -16.15 5.19
C ALA A 360 -34.12 -16.77 3.93
N VAL A 361 -34.06 -16.07 2.79
CA VAL A 361 -34.64 -16.52 1.50
C VAL A 361 -33.60 -16.62 0.38
N TRP A 362 -32.30 -16.46 0.69
CA TRP A 362 -31.23 -16.43 -0.31
C TRP A 362 -30.99 -17.82 -0.91
N PRO A 363 -31.22 -18.02 -2.22
CA PRO A 363 -31.07 -19.34 -2.83
C PRO A 363 -29.61 -19.67 -3.15
N SER A 364 -29.30 -20.97 -3.31
CA SER A 364 -27.96 -21.43 -3.70
C SER A 364 -27.61 -21.14 -5.15
N GLU A 365 -28.60 -21.23 -6.06
CA GLU A 365 -28.40 -21.09 -7.50
C GLU A 365 -28.36 -19.62 -7.94
N VAL A 366 -27.33 -19.22 -8.69
CA VAL A 366 -27.14 -17.85 -9.18
C VAL A 366 -28.33 -17.33 -9.99
N THR A 367 -28.95 -18.17 -10.82
CA THR A 367 -30.15 -17.78 -11.57
C THR A 367 -31.32 -17.44 -10.64
N ALA A 368 -31.50 -18.22 -9.57
CA ALA A 368 -32.54 -17.95 -8.58
C ALA A 368 -32.21 -16.70 -7.73
N GLN A 369 -30.91 -16.46 -7.43
CA GLN A 369 -30.47 -15.24 -6.75
C GLN A 369 -30.81 -14.00 -7.57
N ARG A 370 -30.56 -14.03 -8.89
CA ARG A 370 -30.96 -12.96 -9.82
C ARG A 370 -32.48 -12.76 -9.84
N SER A 371 -33.27 -13.83 -9.85
CA SER A 371 -34.73 -13.72 -9.74
C SER A 371 -35.19 -13.10 -8.42
N LEU A 372 -34.53 -13.43 -7.30
CA LEU A 372 -34.80 -12.81 -6.01
C LEU A 372 -34.46 -11.31 -6.02
N ILE A 373 -33.34 -10.91 -6.62
CA ILE A 373 -32.99 -9.49 -6.78
C ILE A 373 -34.07 -8.73 -7.56
N VAL A 374 -34.58 -9.30 -8.66
CA VAL A 374 -35.68 -8.68 -9.42
C VAL A 374 -36.91 -8.54 -8.52
N ARG A 375 -37.28 -9.59 -7.78
CA ARG A 375 -38.40 -9.56 -6.84
C ARG A 375 -38.21 -8.51 -5.74
N LEU A 376 -37.00 -8.35 -5.19
CA LEU A 376 -36.70 -7.32 -4.19
C LEU A 376 -36.95 -5.90 -4.73
N ILE A 377 -36.73 -5.67 -6.02
CA ILE A 377 -36.98 -4.37 -6.68
C ILE A 377 -38.47 -4.16 -6.93
N THR A 378 -39.17 -5.18 -7.46
CA THR A 378 -40.54 -5.06 -7.92
C THR A 378 -41.56 -5.19 -6.80
N ASP A 379 -41.49 -6.29 -6.05
CA ASP A 379 -42.55 -6.75 -5.15
C ASP A 379 -42.13 -6.70 -3.67
N GLY A 380 -40.83 -6.73 -3.40
CA GLY A 380 -40.28 -6.90 -2.07
C GLY A 380 -40.41 -8.33 -1.53
N ILE A 381 -40.00 -8.48 -0.26
CA ILE A 381 -40.15 -9.67 0.57
C ILE A 381 -40.65 -9.26 1.96
N ASP A 382 -41.08 -10.23 2.77
CA ASP A 382 -41.38 -9.94 4.17
C ASP A 382 -40.08 -9.63 4.93
N ALA A 383 -40.05 -8.50 5.62
CA ALA A 383 -38.90 -8.02 6.37
C ALA A 383 -39.39 -7.27 7.61
N ALA A 384 -39.56 -8.03 8.70
CA ALA A 384 -40.07 -7.51 9.95
C ALA A 384 -39.20 -6.34 10.47
N GLY A 385 -39.85 -5.25 10.86
CA GLY A 385 -39.17 -4.09 11.46
C GLY A 385 -38.66 -3.03 10.48
N LEU A 386 -38.82 -3.21 9.17
CA LEU A 386 -38.43 -2.20 8.17
C LEU A 386 -39.55 -1.21 7.77
N GLY A 387 -40.81 -1.44 8.17
CA GLY A 387 -41.95 -0.56 7.86
C GLY A 387 -42.73 -0.96 6.59
N THR A 388 -43.69 -0.12 6.18
CA THR A 388 -44.77 -0.45 5.23
C THR A 388 -44.30 -0.79 3.79
N ASP A 389 -43.20 -0.20 3.32
CA ASP A 389 -42.50 -0.53 2.05
C ASP A 389 -41.02 -0.90 2.31
N GLY A 390 -40.72 -1.30 3.55
CA GLY A 390 -39.41 -1.17 4.16
C GLY A 390 -38.25 -1.80 3.38
N ILE A 391 -38.41 -3.04 2.93
CA ILE A 391 -37.33 -3.75 2.24
C ILE A 391 -37.04 -3.19 0.85
N ARG A 392 -38.04 -2.62 0.16
CA ARG A 392 -37.85 -2.05 -1.18
C ARG A 392 -37.04 -0.76 -1.10
N SER A 393 -37.44 0.15 -0.20
CA SER A 393 -36.68 1.38 0.05
C SER A 393 -35.29 1.08 0.57
N TRP A 394 -35.16 0.16 1.52
CA TRP A 394 -33.86 -0.29 2.01
C TRP A 394 -32.98 -0.84 0.88
N PHE A 395 -33.53 -1.65 -0.03
CA PHE A 395 -32.76 -2.24 -1.12
C PHE A 395 -32.35 -1.21 -2.17
N GLU A 396 -33.14 -0.15 -2.36
CA GLU A 396 -32.77 1.00 -3.17
C GLU A 396 -31.56 1.73 -2.56
N ASP A 397 -31.60 2.03 -1.26
CA ASP A 397 -30.49 2.67 -0.53
C ASP A 397 -29.22 1.80 -0.60
N ALA A 398 -29.33 0.50 -0.32
CA ALA A 398 -28.21 -0.43 -0.38
C ALA A 398 -27.57 -0.50 -1.78
N ARG A 399 -28.39 -0.50 -2.85
CA ARG A 399 -27.88 -0.45 -4.23
C ARG A 399 -27.16 0.86 -4.53
N ASN A 400 -27.71 1.98 -4.07
CA ASN A 400 -27.09 3.29 -4.24
C ASN A 400 -25.74 3.36 -3.52
N ASP A 401 -25.66 2.88 -2.27
CA ASP A 401 -24.41 2.86 -1.51
C ASP A 401 -23.35 1.95 -2.13
N LEU A 402 -23.73 0.75 -2.59
CA LEU A 402 -22.84 -0.16 -3.31
C LEU A 402 -22.25 0.52 -4.56
N LEU A 403 -23.09 1.17 -5.36
CA LEU A 403 -22.64 1.87 -6.56
C LEU A 403 -21.77 3.08 -6.23
N ARG A 404 -22.12 3.86 -5.20
CA ARG A 404 -21.32 5.00 -4.73
C ARG A 404 -19.94 4.57 -4.22
N MET A 405 -19.87 3.49 -3.46
CA MET A 405 -18.60 2.94 -2.98
C MET A 405 -17.72 2.43 -4.12
N TRP A 406 -18.33 1.81 -5.13
CA TRP A 406 -17.62 1.38 -6.32
C TRP A 406 -17.09 2.58 -7.12
N LEU A 407 -17.94 3.58 -7.42
CA LEU A 407 -17.57 4.81 -8.14
C LEU A 407 -16.56 5.68 -7.39
N ALA A 408 -16.43 5.51 -6.07
CA ALA A 408 -15.46 6.23 -5.27
C ALA A 408 -14.00 5.79 -5.51
N HIS A 409 -13.78 4.59 -6.06
CA HIS A 409 -12.46 3.99 -6.23
C HIS A 409 -11.77 4.41 -7.54
N PRO A 410 -10.46 4.76 -7.52
CA PRO A 410 -9.76 5.25 -8.73
C PRO A 410 -9.75 4.26 -9.91
N ALA A 411 -9.63 2.95 -9.65
CA ALA A 411 -9.72 1.94 -10.73
C ALA A 411 -11.13 1.88 -11.37
N SER A 412 -12.20 2.13 -10.61
CA SER A 412 -13.55 2.21 -11.16
C SER A 412 -13.73 3.48 -11.99
N LEU A 413 -13.19 4.61 -11.52
CA LEU A 413 -13.17 5.87 -12.27
C LEU A 413 -12.43 5.69 -13.61
N ALA A 414 -11.28 5.01 -13.58
CA ALA A 414 -10.56 4.64 -14.80
C ALA A 414 -11.42 3.79 -15.75
N ARG A 415 -12.06 2.74 -15.20
CA ARG A 415 -12.91 1.83 -15.98
C ARG A 415 -14.07 2.54 -16.70
N ILE A 416 -14.70 3.53 -16.06
CA ILE A 416 -15.80 4.29 -16.68
C ILE A 416 -15.31 5.51 -17.48
N GLY A 417 -13.99 5.76 -17.50
CA GLY A 417 -13.41 6.91 -18.16
C GLY A 417 -13.78 8.25 -17.53
N PHE A 418 -13.80 8.34 -16.20
CA PHE A 418 -14.11 9.57 -15.47
C PHE A 418 -12.86 10.22 -14.89
N ASP A 419 -12.39 11.29 -15.53
CA ASP A 419 -11.23 12.10 -15.16
C ASP A 419 -11.59 13.42 -14.47
N GLY A 420 -12.87 13.61 -14.10
CA GLY A 420 -13.39 14.84 -13.50
C GLY A 420 -12.78 15.22 -12.15
N PHE A 421 -11.93 14.38 -11.58
CA PHE A 421 -11.11 14.67 -10.40
C PHE A 421 -9.81 15.44 -10.73
N ALA A 422 -9.42 15.54 -12.00
CA ALA A 422 -8.20 16.20 -12.49
C ALA A 422 -8.39 17.71 -12.73
N VAL A 423 -9.13 18.36 -11.83
CA VAL A 423 -9.41 19.80 -11.79
C VAL A 423 -9.11 20.36 -10.40
N GLY A 424 -8.79 21.65 -10.33
CA GLY A 424 -8.31 22.28 -9.09
C GLY A 424 -6.80 22.31 -9.06
N GLY A 425 -6.15 21.22 -8.70
CA GLY A 425 -4.69 21.10 -8.78
C GLY A 425 -3.89 21.99 -7.85
N THR A 426 -2.59 21.69 -7.73
CA THR A 426 -1.66 22.32 -6.78
C THR A 426 -0.91 23.52 -7.37
N GLY A 427 -1.26 23.93 -8.58
CA GLY A 427 -0.63 25.06 -9.28
C GLY A 427 -1.08 26.43 -8.75
N PRO A 428 -0.45 27.52 -9.19
CA PRO A 428 -0.82 28.88 -8.78
C PRO A 428 -2.21 29.32 -9.28
N ARG A 429 -2.83 28.57 -10.18
CA ARG A 429 -4.21 28.74 -10.63
C ARG A 429 -4.88 27.38 -10.73
N PRO A 430 -6.21 27.30 -10.51
CA PRO A 430 -6.92 26.06 -10.67
C PRO A 430 -6.72 25.45 -12.06
N ALA A 431 -6.38 24.16 -12.13
CA ALA A 431 -6.42 23.38 -13.35
C ALA A 431 -7.88 23.19 -13.78
N GLY A 432 -8.14 23.36 -15.08
CA GLY A 432 -9.43 23.09 -15.72
C GLY A 432 -9.20 22.60 -17.15
N TRP A 433 -10.29 22.35 -17.88
CA TRP A 433 -10.21 22.01 -19.30
C TRP A 433 -10.01 23.26 -20.15
N ALA A 434 -8.96 23.29 -20.96
CA ALA A 434 -8.77 24.33 -21.98
C ALA A 434 -9.53 23.98 -23.27
N THR A 435 -9.61 22.69 -23.60
CA THR A 435 -10.40 22.18 -24.73
C THR A 435 -11.77 21.69 -24.25
N ILE A 436 -12.84 22.36 -24.67
CA ILE A 436 -14.23 21.96 -24.39
C ILE A 436 -14.94 21.79 -25.74
N ALA A 437 -14.68 20.66 -26.40
CA ALA A 437 -15.26 20.32 -27.70
C ALA A 437 -15.58 18.83 -27.77
N THR A 438 -16.61 18.47 -28.55
CA THR A 438 -17.04 17.08 -28.68
C THR A 438 -15.98 16.25 -29.40
N GLY A 439 -15.51 15.17 -28.76
CA GLY A 439 -14.54 14.24 -29.34
C GLY A 439 -13.10 14.74 -29.35
N GLU A 440 -12.81 15.90 -28.74
CA GLU A 440 -11.46 16.39 -28.53
C GLU A 440 -10.98 16.05 -27.12
N ARG A 441 -9.68 15.79 -26.98
CA ARG A 441 -9.01 15.47 -25.70
C ARG A 441 -7.81 16.40 -25.49
N GLU A 442 -7.55 16.72 -24.24
CA GLU A 442 -6.33 17.37 -23.80
C GLU A 442 -5.17 16.37 -23.74
N THR A 443 -3.94 16.86 -23.84
CA THR A 443 -2.74 16.00 -23.91
C THR A 443 -2.39 15.29 -22.60
N TRP A 444 -3.00 15.69 -21.49
CA TRP A 444 -2.80 15.07 -20.18
C TRP A 444 -3.81 13.94 -19.91
N GLU A 445 -4.88 13.85 -20.69
CA GLU A 445 -5.91 12.83 -20.53
C GLU A 445 -5.36 11.42 -20.85
N PRO A 446 -5.70 10.39 -20.06
CA PRO A 446 -5.35 9.00 -20.36
C PRO A 446 -5.74 8.59 -21.77
N SER A 447 -4.87 7.83 -22.45
CA SER A 447 -5.02 7.50 -23.86
C SER A 447 -6.21 6.60 -24.18
N GLU A 448 -6.68 5.84 -23.20
CA GLU A 448 -7.84 4.95 -23.29
C GLU A 448 -9.19 5.69 -23.20
N LEU A 449 -9.22 6.96 -22.76
CA LEU A 449 -10.46 7.73 -22.66
C LEU A 449 -11.16 7.88 -24.02
N GLY A 450 -12.42 7.44 -24.08
CA GLY A 450 -13.22 7.48 -25.32
C GLY A 450 -12.95 6.34 -26.31
N GLN A 451 -12.07 5.38 -25.97
CA GLN A 451 -12.00 4.11 -26.67
C GLN A 451 -12.98 3.13 -26.00
N THR A 452 -14.00 2.68 -26.72
CA THR A 452 -14.88 1.63 -26.20
C THR A 452 -14.05 0.36 -26.03
N VAL A 453 -13.82 -0.07 -24.79
CA VAL A 453 -13.29 -1.42 -24.53
C VAL A 453 -14.36 -2.39 -24.99
N VAL A 454 -14.14 -3.06 -26.12
CA VAL A 454 -14.95 -4.20 -26.53
C VAL A 454 -14.49 -5.35 -25.65
N GLU A 455 -15.10 -5.51 -24.48
CA GLU A 455 -15.00 -6.78 -23.74
C GLU A 455 -15.71 -7.83 -24.61
N ASP A 456 -14.94 -8.80 -25.14
CA ASP A 456 -15.51 -9.97 -25.81
C ASP A 456 -16.43 -10.67 -24.79
N ALA A 457 -17.74 -10.51 -24.96
CA ALA A 457 -18.73 -11.16 -24.13
C ALA A 457 -18.63 -12.69 -24.32
N ALA A 458 -18.15 -13.38 -23.29
CA ALA A 458 -18.22 -14.85 -23.18
C ALA A 458 -19.48 -15.26 -22.41
#